data_AF-A0A075JUM7-F1
#
_entry.id   AF-A0A075JUM7-F1
#
_cell.length_a   1.000
_cell.length_b   1.000
_cell.length_c   1.000
_cell.angle_alpha   90.00
_cell.angle_beta   90.00
_cell.angle_gamma   90.00
#
_symmetry.space_group_name_H-M   'P 1'
#
loop_
_entity.id
_entity.type
_entity.pdbx_description
1 polymer ?
#
loop_
_entity_poly.entity_id
_entity_poly.type
_entity_poly.pdbx_seq_one_letter_code
_entity_poly.pdbx_strand_id
1 'polypeptide(L)'
;MTKHEFLDRLKNENINLAEYIVVVDSLTDEPFVLGCYKENNTWKIYETKERSGHFIIDEVQDENIAFDELYELVKLQEKYIKNRNN
;
A
#
# COMPACT_ATOMS: atom_id res chain seq x y z
N MET A 1 12.11 -2.94 -3.57
CA MET A 1 12.15 -4.29 -2.97
C MET A 1 11.20 -5.17 -3.76
N THR A 2 11.44 -6.48 -3.84
CA THR A 2 10.50 -7.38 -4.53
C THR A 2 9.17 -7.49 -3.77
N LYS A 3 8.11 -7.93 -4.44
CA LYS A 3 6.83 -8.24 -3.76
C LYS A 3 7.01 -9.18 -2.56
N HIS A 4 7.87 -10.18 -2.71
CA HIS A 4 8.11 -11.17 -1.65
C HIS A 4 8.75 -10.53 -0.42
N GLU A 5 9.80 -9.75 -0.62
CA GLU A 5 10.48 -9.01 0.46
C GLU A 5 9.52 -8.03 1.16
N PHE A 6 8.65 -7.37 0.40
CA PHE A 6 7.63 -6.48 0.94
C PHE A 6 6.68 -7.23 1.89
N LEU A 7 6.10 -8.35 1.45
CA LEU A 7 5.17 -9.14 2.26
C LEU A 7 5.85 -9.71 3.52
N ASP A 8 7.11 -10.14 3.40
CA ASP A 8 7.90 -10.61 4.53
C ASP A 8 8.14 -9.48 5.55
N ARG A 9 8.45 -8.26 5.10
CA ARG A 9 8.61 -7.10 5.99
C ARG A 9 7.32 -6.75 6.70
N LEU A 10 6.18 -6.68 6.01
CA LEU A 10 4.88 -6.41 6.64
C LEU A 10 4.59 -7.38 7.78
N LYS A 11 4.85 -8.67 7.55
CA LYS A 11 4.63 -9.73 8.53
C LYS A 11 5.60 -9.66 9.70
N ASN A 12 6.88 -9.40 9.44
CA ASN A 12 7.93 -9.42 10.46
C ASN A 12 7.96 -8.15 11.32
N GLU A 13 7.60 -6.99 10.78
CA GLU A 13 7.64 -5.72 11.49
C GLU A 13 6.38 -5.46 12.35
N ASN A 14 5.36 -6.32 12.27
CA ASN A 14 4.10 -6.19 13.00
C ASN A 14 3.49 -4.78 12.88
N ILE A 15 3.44 -4.28 11.65
CA ILE A 15 3.04 -2.91 11.34
C ILE A 15 1.57 -2.70 11.71
N ASN A 16 1.29 -1.65 12.48
CA ASN A 16 -0.07 -1.26 12.84
C ASN A 16 -0.58 -0.16 11.90
N LEU A 17 -1.61 -0.49 11.11
CA LEU A 17 -2.26 0.42 10.17
C LEU A 17 -3.67 0.85 10.60
N ALA A 18 -4.07 0.48 11.83
CA ALA A 18 -5.43 0.65 12.33
C ALA A 18 -6.47 -0.01 11.40
N GLU A 19 -7.32 0.79 10.75
CA GLU A 19 -8.36 0.31 9.83
C GLU A 19 -7.83 0.05 8.42
N TYR A 20 -6.62 0.55 8.10
CA TYR A 20 -6.05 0.36 6.78
C TYR A 20 -5.55 -1.08 6.59
N ILE A 21 -5.83 -1.64 5.42
CA ILE A 21 -5.30 -2.93 4.98
C ILE A 21 -4.41 -2.75 3.75
N VAL A 22 -3.54 -3.73 3.51
CA VAL A 22 -2.70 -3.76 2.31
C VAL A 22 -3.23 -4.82 1.34
N VAL A 23 -3.43 -4.44 0.08
CA VAL A 23 -3.86 -5.34 -1.00
C VAL A 23 -2.86 -5.30 -2.15
N VAL A 24 -2.38 -6.46 -2.57
CA VAL A 24 -1.44 -6.60 -3.69
C VAL A 24 -2.06 -7.45 -4.79
N ASP A 25 -1.58 -7.27 -6.02
CA ASP A 25 -1.99 -8.02 -7.23
C ASP A 25 -3.43 -7.79 -7.72
N SER A 26 -4.25 -7.02 -7.00
CA SER A 26 -5.63 -6.70 -7.39
C SER A 26 -6.01 -5.26 -7.03
N LEU A 27 -6.95 -4.71 -7.81
CA LEU A 27 -7.66 -3.48 -7.50
C LEU A 27 -8.95 -3.82 -6.74
N THR A 28 -9.26 -3.07 -5.68
CA THR A 28 -10.48 -3.22 -4.90
C THR A 28 -11.09 -1.84 -4.59
N ASP A 29 -12.39 -1.82 -4.34
CA ASP A 29 -13.13 -0.65 -3.85
C ASP A 29 -13.46 -0.77 -2.35
N GLU A 30 -12.91 -1.77 -1.66
CA GLU A 30 -12.96 -1.85 -0.20
C GLU A 30 -12.36 -0.59 0.43
N PRO A 31 -12.97 -0.03 1.49
CA PRO A 31 -12.47 1.19 2.11
C PRO A 31 -11.15 0.95 2.85
N PHE A 32 -10.34 2.00 2.97
CA PHE A 32 -9.08 2.01 3.73
C PHE A 32 -8.05 0.98 3.22
N VAL A 33 -7.82 0.95 1.91
CA VAL A 33 -6.83 0.07 1.29
C VAL A 33 -5.66 0.91 0.83
N LEU A 34 -4.45 0.49 1.16
CA LEU A 34 -3.25 0.84 0.41
C LEU A 34 -2.92 -0.35 -0.49
N GLY A 35 -2.82 -0.15 -1.79
CA GLY A 35 -2.62 -1.28 -2.69
C GLY A 35 -1.72 -1.03 -3.86
N CYS A 36 -1.30 -2.12 -4.48
CA CYS A 36 -0.49 -2.10 -5.69
C CYS A 36 -0.89 -3.25 -6.61
N TYR A 37 -1.17 -2.94 -7.87
CA TYR A 37 -1.52 -3.93 -8.89
C TYR A 37 -0.81 -3.62 -10.20
N LYS A 38 -0.66 -4.64 -11.05
CA LYS A 38 -0.04 -4.50 -12.36
C LYS A 38 -1.12 -4.45 -13.44
N GLU A 39 -1.10 -3.43 -14.28
CA GLU A 39 -1.97 -3.28 -15.45
C GLU A 39 -1.14 -2.82 -16.65
N ASN A 40 -1.28 -3.50 -17.80
CA ASN A 40 -0.59 -3.13 -19.05
C ASN A 40 0.93 -2.89 -18.90
N ASN A 41 1.58 -3.71 -18.08
CA ASN A 41 3.02 -3.61 -17.77
C ASN A 41 3.43 -2.39 -16.93
N THR A 42 2.48 -1.68 -16.34
CA THR A 42 2.68 -0.61 -15.36
C THR A 42 2.17 -1.07 -14.01
N TRP A 43 2.95 -0.85 -12.96
CA TRP A 43 2.52 -1.01 -11.59
C TRP A 43 1.82 0.27 -11.14
N LYS A 44 0.63 0.12 -10.60
CA LYS A 44 -0.22 1.20 -10.12
C LYS A 44 -0.39 1.08 -8.63
N ILE A 45 0.09 2.08 -7.90
CA ILE A 45 -0.10 2.20 -6.47
C ILE A 45 -1.37 3.00 -6.26
N TYR A 46 -2.26 2.52 -5.41
CA TYR A 46 -3.55 3.15 -5.18
C TYR A 46 -3.91 3.18 -3.70
N GLU A 47 -4.80 4.10 -3.36
CA GLU A 47 -5.47 4.14 -2.08
C GLU A 47 -6.98 4.22 -2.27
N THR A 48 -7.72 3.59 -1.37
CA THR A 48 -9.17 3.77 -1.26
C THR A 48 -9.49 4.55 0.01
N LYS A 49 -10.57 5.35 -0.07
CA LYS A 49 -11.08 6.10 1.08
C LYS A 49 -12.36 5.46 1.61
N GLU A 50 -12.81 5.99 2.73
CA GLU A 50 -14.06 5.65 3.42
C GLU A 50 -15.31 5.74 2.52
N ARG A 51 -15.27 6.57 1.47
CA ARG A 51 -16.32 6.67 0.44
C ARG A 51 -15.81 6.06 -0.86
N SER A 52 -16.61 5.15 -1.41
CA SER A 52 -16.36 4.34 -2.61
C SER A 52 -15.46 5.00 -3.66
N GLY A 53 -14.46 4.24 -4.11
CA GLY A 53 -13.53 4.60 -5.17
C GLY A 53 -12.08 4.45 -4.75
N HIS A 54 -11.22 4.21 -5.72
CA HIS A 54 -9.77 4.23 -5.59
C HIS A 54 -9.21 5.46 -6.31
N PHE A 55 -8.05 5.91 -5.86
CA PHE A 55 -7.25 6.89 -6.60
C PHE A 55 -5.83 6.34 -6.74
N ILE A 56 -5.26 6.56 -7.93
CA ILE A 56 -3.89 6.18 -8.21
C ILE A 56 -2.97 7.24 -7.59
N ILE A 57 -2.05 6.79 -6.76
CA ILE A 57 -1.03 7.60 -6.11
C ILE A 57 0.16 7.77 -7.05
N ASP A 58 0.62 6.66 -7.65
CA ASP A 58 1.73 6.65 -8.59
C ASP A 58 1.63 5.49 -9.59
N GLU A 59 2.36 5.64 -10.70
CA GLU A 59 2.45 4.68 -11.81
C GLU A 59 3.91 4.48 -12.23
N VAL A 60 4.43 3.28 -12.03
CA VAL A 60 5.85 2.96 -12.29
C VAL A 60 6.01 1.68 -13.10
N GLN A 61 7.08 1.56 -13.89
CA GLN A 61 7.31 0.37 -14.73
C GLN A 61 8.04 -0.76 -13.99
N ASP A 62 8.79 -0.44 -12.94
CA ASP A 62 9.62 -1.38 -12.22
C ASP A 62 8.91 -1.90 -10.96
N GLU A 63 8.92 -3.22 -10.76
CA GLU A 63 8.30 -3.84 -9.58
C GLU A 63 8.95 -3.37 -8.28
N ASN A 64 10.29 -3.29 -8.25
CA ASN A 64 10.99 -2.97 -7.03
C ASN A 64 10.69 -1.56 -6.57
N ILE A 65 10.63 -0.61 -7.51
CA ILE A 65 10.22 0.77 -7.24
C ILE A 65 8.78 0.80 -6.70
N ALA A 66 7.85 0.10 -7.34
CA ALA A 66 6.45 0.09 -6.92
C ALA A 66 6.26 -0.38 -5.47
N PHE A 67 6.96 -1.46 -5.09
CA PHE A 67 6.86 -2.00 -3.74
C PHE A 67 7.69 -1.22 -2.71
N ASP A 68 8.78 -0.54 -3.12
CA ASP A 68 9.47 0.42 -2.24
C ASP A 68 8.56 1.61 -1.93
N GLU A 69 7.89 2.18 -2.92
CA GLU A 69 6.95 3.29 -2.73
C GLU A 69 5.73 2.89 -1.91
N LEU A 70 5.13 1.72 -2.20
CA LEU A 70 4.04 1.19 -1.37
C LEU A 70 4.49 1.01 0.09
N TYR A 71 5.72 0.56 0.31
CA TYR A 71 6.27 0.41 1.66
C TYR A 71 6.41 1.74 2.39
N GLU A 72 6.89 2.79 1.72
CA GLU A 72 6.95 4.12 2.31
C GLU A 72 5.57 4.66 2.70
N LEU A 73 4.53 4.41 1.90
CA LEU A 73 3.15 4.76 2.24
C LEU A 73 2.66 4.01 3.48
N VAL A 74 2.93 2.71 3.57
CA VAL A 74 2.63 1.89 4.75
C VAL A 74 3.31 2.46 6.00
N LYS A 75 4.59 2.82 5.93
CA LYS A 75 5.32 3.42 7.07
C LYS A 75 4.82 4.81 7.43
N LEU A 76 4.43 5.62 6.44
CA LEU A 76 3.85 6.93 6.65
C LEU A 76 2.52 6.81 7.41
N GLN A 77 1.67 5.85 7.02
CA GLN A 77 0.40 5.58 7.70
C GLN A 77 0.62 5.08 9.12
N GLU A 78 1.55 4.13 9.32
CA GLU A 78 1.92 3.66 10.66
C GLU A 78 2.34 4.83 11.58
N LYS A 79 3.17 5.74 11.06
CA LYS A 79 3.62 6.93 11.79
C LYS A 79 2.46 7.89 12.10
N TYR A 80 1.54 8.09 11.15
CA TYR A 80 0.35 8.91 11.36
C TYR A 80 -0.50 8.36 12.51
N ILE A 81 -0.76 7.04 12.52
CA ILE A 81 -1.51 6.38 13.59
C ILE A 81 -0.81 6.51 14.94
N LYS A 82 0.51 6.30 14.99
CA LYS A 82 1.30 6.49 16.23
C LYS A 82 1.20 7.90 16.79
N ASN A 83 1.26 8.92 15.92
CA ASN A 83 1.16 10.32 16.33
C ASN A 83 -0.25 10.72 16.75
N ARG A 84 -1.29 10.10 16.18
CA ARG A 84 -2.69 10.37 16.53
C ARG A 84 -3.07 9.80 17.92
N ASN A 85 -2.40 8.73 18.33
CA ASN A 85 -2.69 8.02 19.59
C ASN A 85 -1.83 8.47 20.77
N ASN A 86 -0.90 9.42 20.56
CA ASN A 86 -0.08 10.08 21.59
C ASN A 86 -0.68 11.43 21.97
#